data_AF-A0A955UEB8-F1
#
_entry.id   AF-A0A955UEB8-F1
#
_cell.length_a   1.000
_cell.length_b   1.000
_cell.length_c   1.000
_cell.angle_alpha   90.00
_cell.angle_beta   90.00
_cell.angle_gamma   90.00
#
_symmetry.space_group_name_H-M   'P 1'
#
loop_
_entity.id
_entity.type
_entity.pdbx_description
1 polymer ?
#
loop_
_entity_poly.entity_id
_entity_poly.type
_entity_poly.pdbx_seq_one_letter_code
_entity_poly.pdbx_strand_id
1 'polypeptide(L)'
;MGTKLCHVQNISLLQIRTIALSLTLLGFSLFGCRMYYEMEGVATLAGVEKDLDMWLGKSKEEQIQKMGDPVMCMLWDEHGEFCHWLDPGDHTDGSFRPKRIFYYDNNSVVCGWTYTGQWADQTKNLCKR
;
A
#
# COMPACT_ATOMS: atom_id res chain seq x y z
N MET A 1 29.31 65.92 32.05
CA MET A 1 28.36 66.02 30.91
C MET A 1 28.53 64.76 30.06
N GLY A 2 27.57 63.88 29.79
CA GLY A 2 26.19 63.69 30.23
C GLY A 2 25.81 62.23 29.94
N THR A 3 25.07 61.59 30.84
CA THR A 3 24.61 60.20 30.77
C THR A 3 23.42 60.07 29.81
N LYS A 4 23.51 59.18 28.80
CA LYS A 4 22.34 58.77 28.00
C LYS A 4 21.72 57.52 28.60
N LEU A 5 20.51 57.69 29.15
CA LEU A 5 19.59 56.62 29.51
C LEU A 5 19.16 55.85 28.26
N CYS A 6 19.30 54.53 28.26
CA CYS A 6 18.58 53.65 27.33
C CYS A 6 17.16 53.45 27.86
N HIS A 7 16.19 53.97 27.11
CA HIS A 7 14.76 53.82 27.34
C HIS A 7 14.35 52.38 26.99
N VAL A 8 14.04 51.56 27.99
CA VAL A 8 13.41 50.25 27.78
C VAL A 8 11.98 50.51 27.32
N GLN A 9 11.66 50.20 26.06
CA GLN A 9 10.29 50.26 25.56
C GLN A 9 9.51 49.04 26.08
N ASN A 10 8.44 49.34 26.83
CA ASN A 10 7.43 48.39 27.28
C ASN A 10 6.77 47.73 26.07
N ILE A 11 7.11 46.47 25.79
CA ILE A 11 6.41 45.65 24.80
C ILE A 11 5.10 45.20 25.44
N SER A 12 3.98 45.77 24.99
CA SER A 12 2.64 45.45 25.47
C SER A 12 2.24 44.02 25.07
N LEU A 13 1.67 43.28 26.02
CA LEU A 13 1.22 41.86 25.92
C LEU A 13 0.32 41.54 24.71
N LEU A 14 -0.22 42.55 24.03
CA LEU A 14 -1.05 42.41 22.84
C LEU A 14 -0.24 42.02 21.59
N GLN A 15 1.04 42.40 21.50
CA GLN A 15 1.91 42.08 20.35
C GLN A 15 2.44 40.63 20.39
N ILE A 16 2.43 39.98 21.56
CA ILE A 16 2.90 38.60 21.74
C ILE A 16 1.88 37.58 21.18
N ARG A 17 0.58 37.91 21.19
CA ARG A 17 -0.48 37.00 20.71
C ARG A 17 -0.50 36.83 19.19
N THR A 18 -0.11 37.86 18.44
CA THR A 18 -0.15 37.82 16.97
C THR A 18 0.97 36.97 16.37
N ILE A 19 2.12 36.87 17.05
CA ILE A 19 3.25 36.03 16.62
C ILE A 19 2.96 34.55 16.90
N ALA A 20 2.27 34.24 18.00
CA ALA A 20 1.93 32.86 18.34
C ALA A 20 0.93 32.22 17.36
N LEU A 21 -0.01 32.99 16.81
CA LEU A 21 -0.98 32.48 15.83
C LEU A 21 -0.42 32.27 14.42
N SER A 22 0.69 32.93 14.07
CA SER A 22 1.31 32.80 12.75
C SER A 22 2.29 31.62 12.68
N LEU A 23 2.86 31.18 13.81
CA LEU A 23 3.72 29.98 13.86
C LEU A 23 2.96 28.66 13.77
N THR A 24 1.68 28.58 14.13
CA THR A 24 0.90 27.34 14.02
C THR A 24 0.44 27.05 12.59
N LEU A 25 0.22 28.07 11.75
CA LEU A 25 -0.21 27.88 10.36
C LEU A 25 0.92 27.46 9.41
N LEU A 26 2.18 27.80 9.70
CA LEU A 26 3.34 27.29 8.96
C LEU A 26 3.80 25.90 9.43
N GLY A 27 3.40 25.48 10.64
CA GLY A 27 3.69 24.14 11.15
C GLY A 27 2.90 23.02 10.47
N PHE A 28 1.68 23.29 9.97
CA PHE A 28 0.84 22.28 9.32
C PHE A 28 1.27 21.93 7.89
N SER A 29 1.96 22.83 7.19
CA SER A 29 2.39 22.60 5.81
C SER A 29 3.54 21.59 5.69
N LEU A 30 4.33 21.40 6.74
CA LEU A 30 5.45 20.44 6.75
C LEU A 30 5.06 19.04 7.25
N PHE A 31 3.95 18.91 7.98
CA PHE A 31 3.39 17.59 8.30
C PHE A 31 2.53 17.02 7.16
N GLY A 32 1.92 17.87 6.34
CA GLY A 32 1.13 17.44 5.17
C GLY A 32 1.95 16.85 4.02
N CYS A 33 3.23 17.18 3.88
CA CYS A 33 4.08 16.66 2.81
C CYS A 33 4.93 15.44 3.20
N ARG A 34 4.80 14.92 4.43
CA ARG A 34 5.58 13.75 4.88
C ARG A 34 4.82 12.42 4.78
N MET A 35 3.52 12.43 4.53
CA MET A 35 2.70 11.22 4.36
C MET A 35 2.49 10.82 2.88
N TYR A 36 3.26 11.39 1.94
CA TYR A 36 3.13 11.11 0.50
C TYR A 36 4.30 10.29 -0.08
N TYR A 37 5.01 9.53 0.76
CA TYR A 37 6.04 8.57 0.33
C TYR A 37 5.76 7.18 0.91
N GLU A 38 4.53 6.70 0.76
CA GLU A 38 4.22 5.27 0.96
C GLU A 38 3.74 4.66 -0.38
N MET A 39 4.45 5.00 -1.45
CA MET A 39 4.40 4.30 -2.74
C MET A 39 5.70 3.53 -3.02
N GLU A 40 6.44 3.12 -1.99
CA GLU A 40 7.59 2.19 -2.11
C GLU A 40 7.20 0.74 -1.78
N GLY A 41 5.92 0.38 -1.93
CA GLY A 41 5.43 -0.94 -1.55
C GLY A 41 5.59 -2.04 -2.60
N VAL A 42 5.78 -1.71 -3.89
CA VAL A 42 5.54 -2.70 -4.98
C VAL A 42 6.80 -3.06 -5.79
N ALA A 43 7.93 -2.38 -5.58
CA ALA A 43 9.13 -2.60 -6.41
C ALA A 43 10.15 -3.61 -5.82
N THR A 44 9.79 -4.35 -4.77
CA THR A 44 10.67 -5.36 -4.16
C THR A 44 9.93 -6.68 -3.97
N LEU A 45 10.69 -7.80 -3.97
CA LEU A 45 10.15 -9.13 -3.73
C LEU A 45 9.36 -9.22 -2.41
N ALA A 46 9.86 -8.58 -1.34
CA ALA A 46 9.20 -8.54 -0.04
C ALA A 46 7.88 -7.77 -0.06
N GLY A 47 7.79 -6.73 -0.89
CA GLY A 47 6.55 -6.00 -1.14
C GLY A 47 5.49 -6.86 -1.81
N VAL A 48 5.90 -7.57 -2.88
CA VAL A 48 5.03 -8.53 -3.58
C VAL A 48 4.55 -9.63 -2.63
N GLU A 49 5.45 -10.22 -1.83
CA GLU A 49 5.07 -11.25 -0.86
C GLU A 49 4.04 -10.73 0.14
N LYS A 50 4.27 -9.55 0.72
CA LYS A 50 3.36 -8.91 1.67
C LYS A 50 1.98 -8.64 1.05
N ASP A 51 1.94 -8.15 -0.19
CA ASP A 51 0.71 -7.85 -0.91
C ASP A 51 -0.08 -9.11 -1.28
N LEU A 52 0.60 -10.23 -1.53
CA LEU A 52 -0.05 -11.51 -1.80
C LEU A 52 -0.51 -12.20 -0.52
N ASP A 53 0.28 -12.13 0.55
CA ASP A 53 -0.04 -12.70 1.86
C ASP A 53 -1.29 -12.09 2.49
N MET A 54 -1.60 -10.82 2.19
CA MET A 54 -2.80 -10.17 2.73
C MET A 54 -4.11 -10.86 2.29
N TRP A 55 -4.06 -11.65 1.21
CA TRP A 55 -5.20 -12.39 0.69
C TRP A 55 -5.40 -13.74 1.36
N LEU A 56 -4.39 -14.29 2.05
CA LEU A 56 -4.53 -15.58 2.73
C LEU A 56 -5.68 -15.52 3.75
N GLY A 57 -6.60 -16.47 3.65
CA GLY A 57 -7.80 -16.54 4.50
C GLY A 57 -8.95 -15.64 4.05
N LYS A 58 -8.82 -14.88 2.94
CA LYS A 58 -9.91 -14.09 2.36
C LYS A 58 -10.74 -14.91 1.38
N SER A 59 -12.00 -14.55 1.22
CA SER A 59 -12.87 -15.21 0.23
C SER A 59 -12.54 -14.73 -1.19
N LYS A 60 -12.80 -15.60 -2.16
CA LYS A 60 -12.71 -15.27 -3.59
C LYS A 60 -13.58 -14.06 -3.94
N GLU A 61 -14.80 -13.98 -3.41
CA GLU A 61 -15.71 -12.87 -3.66
C GLU A 61 -15.15 -11.54 -3.15
N GLU A 62 -14.53 -11.50 -1.95
CA GLU A 62 -13.89 -10.29 -1.43
C GLU A 62 -12.73 -9.85 -2.34
N GLN A 63 -11.95 -10.83 -2.81
CA GLN A 63 -10.84 -10.56 -3.72
C GLN A 63 -11.33 -10.02 -5.06
N ILE A 64 -12.37 -10.61 -5.65
CA ILE A 64 -12.96 -10.16 -6.91
C ILE A 64 -13.51 -8.74 -6.79
N GLN A 65 -14.23 -8.44 -5.71
CA GLN A 65 -14.78 -7.09 -5.48
C GLN A 65 -13.69 -6.01 -5.44
N LYS A 66 -12.49 -6.35 -4.98
CA LYS A 66 -11.41 -5.38 -4.76
C LYS A 66 -10.36 -5.37 -5.88
N MET A 67 -10.10 -6.50 -6.53
CA MET A 67 -9.09 -6.61 -7.59
C MET A 67 -9.69 -6.64 -9.00
N GLY A 68 -10.97 -7.02 -9.18
CA GLY A 68 -11.62 -7.22 -10.48
C GLY A 68 -12.00 -8.69 -10.75
N ASP A 69 -12.23 -9.07 -12.00
CA ASP A 69 -12.41 -10.49 -12.32
C ASP A 69 -11.05 -11.13 -12.66
N PRO A 70 -10.78 -12.38 -12.22
CA PRO A 70 -9.64 -13.14 -12.70
C PRO A 70 -9.79 -13.39 -14.19
N VAL A 71 -8.66 -13.55 -14.89
CA VAL A 71 -8.73 -13.82 -16.33
C VAL A 71 -9.16 -15.26 -16.61
N MET A 72 -8.76 -16.18 -15.76
CA MET A 72 -9.19 -17.57 -15.84
C MET A 72 -9.16 -18.22 -14.47
N CYS A 73 -10.07 -19.17 -14.26
CA CYS A 73 -10.04 -20.07 -13.12
C CYS A 73 -10.08 -21.51 -13.63
N MET A 74 -9.37 -22.39 -12.95
CA MET A 74 -9.33 -23.82 -13.22
C MET A 74 -9.55 -24.57 -11.92
N LEU A 75 -10.30 -25.68 -12.01
CA LEU A 75 -10.43 -26.59 -10.87
C LEU A 75 -9.11 -27.31 -10.65
N TRP A 76 -8.71 -27.44 -9.39
CA TRP A 76 -7.54 -28.22 -8.99
C TRP A 76 -8.02 -29.43 -8.20
N ASP A 77 -8.22 -30.53 -8.95
CA ASP A 77 -8.68 -31.82 -8.44
C ASP A 77 -9.96 -31.70 -7.58
N GLU A 78 -10.14 -32.56 -6.58
CA GLU A 78 -11.31 -32.61 -5.68
C GLU A 78 -11.23 -31.60 -4.51
N HIS A 79 -10.18 -30.76 -4.48
CA HIS A 79 -9.77 -30.04 -3.27
C HIS A 79 -9.78 -28.52 -3.42
N GLY A 80 -10.12 -28.00 -4.60
CA GLY A 80 -10.41 -26.59 -4.78
C GLY A 80 -10.28 -26.08 -6.21
N GLU A 81 -9.90 -24.82 -6.33
CA GLU A 81 -9.70 -24.14 -7.61
C GLU A 81 -8.48 -23.20 -7.52
N PHE A 82 -8.00 -22.75 -8.66
CA PHE A 82 -7.02 -21.67 -8.74
C PHE A 82 -7.39 -20.70 -9.84
N CYS A 83 -7.14 -19.41 -9.59
CA CYS A 83 -7.46 -18.33 -10.50
C CYS A 83 -6.23 -17.49 -10.84
N HIS A 84 -6.15 -17.09 -12.09
CA HIS A 84 -5.07 -16.32 -12.69
C HIS A 84 -5.45 -14.85 -12.79
N TRP A 85 -4.52 -14.00 -12.40
CA TRP A 85 -4.63 -12.55 -12.43
C TRP A 85 -3.45 -11.93 -13.17
N LEU A 86 -3.73 -10.81 -13.85
CA LEU A 86 -2.71 -9.97 -14.46
C LEU A 86 -2.27 -8.87 -13.49
N ASP A 87 -1.04 -8.40 -13.65
CA ASP A 87 -0.59 -7.18 -13.00
C ASP A 87 -1.15 -5.95 -13.73
N PRO A 88 -1.53 -4.88 -13.02
CA PRO A 88 -1.98 -3.66 -13.66
C PRO A 88 -0.86 -3.11 -14.55
N GLY A 89 -1.12 -2.99 -15.85
CA GLY A 89 -0.14 -2.49 -16.84
C GLY A 89 0.45 -3.53 -17.78
N ASP A 90 0.25 -4.84 -17.53
CA ASP A 90 0.78 -5.93 -18.38
C ASP A 90 0.00 -6.19 -19.68
N HIS A 91 -0.89 -5.29 -20.08
CA HIS A 91 -1.67 -5.47 -21.31
C HIS A 91 -0.92 -5.06 -22.60
N THR A 92 0.36 -4.70 -22.51
CA THR A 92 1.01 -3.87 -23.56
C THR A 92 1.94 -4.60 -24.53
N ASP A 93 2.38 -5.82 -24.26
CA ASP A 93 3.40 -6.50 -25.10
C ASP A 93 2.89 -7.74 -25.86
N GLY A 94 1.60 -8.06 -25.76
CA GLY A 94 1.01 -9.22 -26.43
C GLY A 94 1.43 -10.57 -25.84
N SER A 95 2.24 -10.59 -24.77
CA SER A 95 2.57 -11.79 -24.03
C SER A 95 1.61 -11.93 -22.84
N PHE A 96 0.52 -12.66 -23.06
CA PHE A 96 -0.41 -12.97 -21.98
C PHE A 96 0.24 -13.98 -21.02
N ARG A 97 0.93 -13.49 -20.00
CA ARG A 97 1.50 -14.33 -18.92
C ARG A 97 0.91 -13.88 -17.58
N PRO A 98 0.01 -14.68 -16.98
CA PRO A 98 -0.47 -14.43 -15.63
C PRO A 98 0.69 -14.34 -14.66
N LYS A 99 0.79 -13.22 -13.93
CA LYS A 99 1.85 -13.01 -12.94
C LYS A 99 1.44 -13.44 -11.55
N ARG A 100 0.14 -13.53 -11.28
CA ARG A 100 -0.41 -13.89 -9.97
C ARG A 100 -1.42 -15.03 -10.14
N ILE A 101 -1.22 -16.11 -9.41
CA ILE A 101 -2.15 -17.23 -9.32
C ILE A 101 -2.55 -17.34 -7.86
N PHE A 102 -3.83 -17.40 -7.56
CA PHE A 102 -4.33 -17.67 -6.21
C PHE A 102 -4.97 -19.06 -6.17
N TYR A 103 -4.69 -19.80 -5.11
CA TYR A 103 -5.29 -21.11 -4.83
C TYR A 103 -6.37 -20.94 -3.78
N TYR A 104 -7.52 -21.57 -3.99
CA TYR A 104 -8.66 -21.54 -3.11
C TYR A 104 -9.00 -22.95 -2.64
N ASP A 105 -9.42 -23.06 -1.38
CA ASP A 105 -9.96 -24.30 -0.84
C ASP A 105 -11.41 -24.52 -1.27
N ASN A 106 -12.00 -25.63 -0.83
CA ASN A 106 -13.40 -25.98 -1.09
C ASN A 106 -14.43 -24.98 -0.51
N ASN A 107 -14.01 -24.05 0.35
CA ASN A 107 -14.85 -22.97 0.87
C ASN A 107 -14.65 -21.65 0.11
N SER A 108 -13.97 -21.68 -1.03
CA SER A 108 -13.60 -20.50 -1.83
C SER A 108 -12.74 -19.50 -1.04
N VAL A 109 -11.91 -19.99 -0.11
CA VAL A 109 -11.00 -19.18 0.68
C VAL A 109 -9.58 -19.33 0.14
N VAL A 110 -8.89 -18.20 -0.06
CA VAL A 110 -7.50 -18.17 -0.54
C VAL A 110 -6.62 -18.90 0.48
N CYS A 111 -6.05 -20.02 0.06
CA CYS A 111 -5.14 -20.84 0.85
C CYS A 111 -3.71 -20.84 0.30
N GLY A 112 -3.47 -20.16 -0.83
CA GLY A 112 -2.14 -19.99 -1.35
C GLY A 112 -2.08 -19.03 -2.53
N TRP A 113 -0.86 -18.76 -2.97
CA TRP A 113 -0.59 -17.98 -4.16
C TRP A 113 0.73 -18.40 -4.83
N THR A 114 0.84 -18.12 -6.12
CA THR A 114 2.07 -18.18 -6.91
C THR A 114 2.25 -16.85 -7.62
N TYR A 115 3.47 -16.34 -7.59
CA TYR A 115 3.91 -15.17 -8.31
C TYR A 115 5.00 -15.55 -9.33
N THR A 116 4.89 -15.01 -10.54
CA THR A 116 5.88 -15.18 -11.60
C THR A 116 6.11 -13.80 -12.23
N GLY A 117 7.32 -13.24 -12.10
CA GLY A 117 7.59 -11.89 -12.57
C GLY A 117 9.06 -11.49 -12.52
N GLN A 118 9.36 -10.23 -12.80
CA GLN A 118 10.74 -9.73 -13.01
C GLN A 118 11.63 -9.78 -11.75
N TRP A 119 11.05 -9.97 -10.56
CA TRP A 119 11.80 -9.96 -9.30
C TRP A 119 12.20 -11.36 -8.84
N ALA A 120 11.31 -12.35 -8.98
CA ALA A 120 11.54 -13.79 -8.81
C ALA A 120 10.23 -14.55 -9.04
N ASP A 121 10.34 -15.86 -9.17
CA ASP A 121 9.21 -16.77 -9.01
C ASP A 121 9.07 -17.15 -7.53
N GLN A 122 7.87 -17.08 -6.98
CA GLN A 122 7.58 -17.41 -5.58
C GLN A 122 6.26 -18.17 -5.49
N THR A 123 6.21 -19.15 -4.59
CA THR A 123 4.98 -19.91 -4.32
C THR A 123 4.82 -20.11 -2.84
N LYS A 124 3.61 -19.83 -2.35
CA LYS A 124 3.17 -20.15 -0.99
C LYS A 124 1.87 -20.93 -1.09
N ASN A 125 1.89 -22.20 -0.69
CA ASN A 125 0.72 -23.06 -0.77
C ASN A 125 0.44 -23.69 0.58
N LEU A 126 -0.68 -23.28 1.20
CA LEU A 126 -1.16 -23.77 2.48
C LEU A 126 -2.46 -24.58 2.32
N CYS A 127 -2.89 -24.80 1.08
CA CYS A 127 -4.07 -25.61 0.78
C CYS A 127 -3.81 -27.04 1.24
N LYS A 128 -4.66 -27.55 2.14
CA LYS A 128 -4.58 -28.94 2.58
C LYS A 128 -5.04 -29.82 1.42
N ARG A 129 -4.18 -30.77 1.03
CA ARG A 129 -4.57 -31.88 0.14
C ARG A 129 -5.41 -32.87 0.90
#